data_AF-A0A955HF70-F1
#
_entry.id   AF-A0A955HF70-F1
#
_cell.length_a   1.000
_cell.length_b   1.000
_cell.length_c   1.000
_cell.angle_alpha   90.00
_cell.angle_beta   90.00
_cell.angle_gamma   90.00
#
_symmetry.space_group_name_H-M   'P 1'
#
loop_
_entity.id
_entity.type
_entity.pdbx_description
1 polymer ?
#
loop_
_entity_poly.entity_id
_entity_poly.type
_entity_poly.pdbx_seq_one_letter_code
_entity_poly.pdbx_strand_id
1 'polypeptide(L)' 'MKDFEDLVEKLLKFIDILVPFLIAITFAVVMWKVIDAWVTHSDDPSKRSDGQMAVVVGVVAVVVMIIVWGIVDLVASSVF' A
#
# COMPACT_ATOMS: atom_id res chain seq x y z
N MET A 1 -2.01 30.66 14.59
CA MET A 1 -2.61 29.34 14.89
C MET A 1 -3.29 28.77 13.65
N LYS A 2 -4.17 29.52 12.95
CA LYS A 2 -4.76 29.09 11.66
C LYS A 2 -3.75 28.60 10.60
N ASP A 3 -2.61 29.27 10.44
CA ASP A 3 -1.63 28.85 9.41
C ASP A 3 -1.05 27.43 9.66
N PHE A 4 -0.89 27.03 10.93
CA PHE A 4 -0.39 25.69 11.26
C PHE A 4 -1.46 24.63 11.05
N GLU A 5 -2.70 24.92 11.45
CA GLU A 5 -3.86 24.05 11.24
C GLU A 5 -4.09 23.79 9.75
N ASP A 6 -4.03 24.84 8.91
CA ASP A 6 -4.20 24.73 7.46
C ASP A 6 -3.11 23.87 6.80
N LEU A 7 -1.87 23.91 7.31
CA LEU A 7 -0.78 23.08 6.81
C LEU A 7 -0.98 21.61 7.19
N VAL A 8 -1.42 21.34 8.42
CA VAL A 8 -1.73 19.98 8.88
C VAL A 8 -2.89 19.40 8.07
N GLU A 9 -3.97 20.15 7.86
CA GLU A 9 -5.12 19.70 7.08
C GLU A 9 -4.74 19.36 5.62
N LYS A 10 -3.91 20.20 4.98
CA LYS A 10 -3.39 19.92 3.63
C LYS A 10 -2.53 18.66 3.59
N LEU A 11 -1.70 18.44 4.60
CA LEU A 11 -0.87 17.25 4.70
C LEU A 11 -1.71 15.99 4.89
N LEU A 12 -2.72 16.03 5.77
CA LEU A 12 -3.63 14.91 6.01
C LEU A 12 -4.39 14.53 4.74
N LYS A 13 -4.97 15.52 4.05
CA LYS A 13 -5.63 15.30 2.74
C LYS A 13 -4.70 14.70 1.69
N PHE A 14 -3.43 15.09 1.70
CA PHE A 14 -2.42 14.51 0.81
C PHE A 14 -2.13 13.04 1.18
N ILE A 15 -2.02 12.71 2.46
CA ILE A 15 -1.81 11.33 2.92
C ILE A 15 -3.03 10.46 2.56
N ASP A 16 -4.25 10.98 2.72
CA ASP A 16 -5.51 10.28 2.43
C ASP A 16 -5.64 9.88 0.96
N ILE A 17 -5.06 10.65 0.03
CA ILE A 17 -5.00 10.26 -1.39
C ILE A 17 -3.78 9.39 -1.69
N LEU A 18 -2.67 9.60 -0.99
CA LEU A 18 -1.43 8.87 -1.22
C LEU A 18 -1.55 7.39 -0.83
N VAL A 19 -2.20 7.07 0.30
CA VAL A 19 -2.29 5.69 0.79
C VAL A 19 -3.08 4.80 -0.18
N PRO A 20 -4.30 5.14 -0.63
CA PRO A 20 -5.01 4.36 -1.66
C PRO A 20 -4.22 4.24 -2.96
N PHE A 21 -3.49 5.29 -3.35
CA PHE A 21 -2.65 5.27 -4.55
C PHE A 21 -1.49 4.27 -4.42
N LEU A 22 -0.81 4.23 -3.27
CA LEU A 22 0.25 3.24 -2.99
C LEU A 22 -0.30 1.81 -2.97
N ILE A 23 -1.48 1.59 -2.38
CA ILE A 23 -2.16 0.29 -2.40
C ILE A 23 -2.44 -0.15 -3.85
N ALA A 24 -2.93 0.75 -4.70
CA ALA A 24 -3.18 0.45 -6.11
C ALA A 24 -1.89 0.05 -6.86
N ILE A 25 -0.78 0.73 -6.60
CA ILE A 25 0.54 0.36 -7.16
C ILE A 25 0.99 -1.01 -6.64
N THR A 26 0.92 -1.25 -5.33
CA THR A 26 1.29 -2.55 -4.75
C THR A 26 0.45 -3.67 -5.37
N PHE A 27 -0.86 -3.46 -5.53
CA PHE A 27 -1.74 -4.43 -6.18
C PHE A 27 -1.34 -4.69 -7.63
N ALA A 28 -1.04 -3.65 -8.41
CA ALA A 28 -0.58 -3.79 -9.79
C ALA A 28 0.73 -4.60 -9.89
N VAL A 29 1.69 -4.35 -9.00
CA VAL A 29 2.96 -5.09 -8.93
C VAL A 29 2.72 -6.56 -8.58
N VAL A 30 1.86 -6.83 -7.58
CA VAL A 30 1.51 -8.21 -7.19
C VAL A 30 0.82 -8.94 -8.34
N MET A 31 -0.16 -8.31 -8.99
CA MET A 31 -0.84 -8.86 -10.17
C MET A 31 0.15 -9.19 -11.28
N TRP A 32 1.08 -8.30 -11.58
CA TRP A 32 2.12 -8.55 -12.58
C TRP A 32 2.98 -9.76 -12.21
N LYS A 33 3.41 -9.88 -10.95
CA LYS A 33 4.20 -11.02 -10.46
C LYS A 33 3.42 -12.33 -10.54
N VAL A 34 2.11 -12.31 -10.30
CA VAL A 34 1.25 -13.49 -10.46
C VAL A 34 1.10 -13.87 -11.94
N ILE A 35 0.92 -12.90 -12.83
CA ILE A 35 0.87 -13.20 -14.27
C ILE A 35 2.20 -13.78 -14.73
N ASP A 36 3.32 -13.17 -14.35
CA ASP A 36 4.67 -13.63 -14.72
C ASP A 36 4.96 -15.07 -14.26
N ALA A 37 4.59 -15.39 -13.02
CA ALA A 37 4.90 -16.68 -12.40
C ALA A 37 3.99 -17.84 -12.85
N TRP A 38 2.73 -17.58 -13.21
CA TRP A 38 1.78 -18.65 -13.57
C TRP A 38 1.37 -18.66 -15.04
N VAL A 39 1.49 -17.56 -15.77
CA VAL A 39 1.13 -17.47 -17.19
C VAL A 39 2.38 -17.50 -18.07
N THR A 40 3.32 -16.58 -17.83
CA THR A 40 4.51 -16.43 -18.68
C THR A 40 5.53 -17.55 -18.45
N HIS A 41 5.78 -17.90 -17.18
CA HIS A 41 6.78 -18.90 -16.78
C HIS A 41 6.13 -20.10 -16.10
N SER A 42 5.06 -20.61 -16.70
CA SER A 42 4.21 -21.63 -16.08
C SER A 42 4.94 -22.97 -15.80
N ASP A 43 6.03 -23.25 -16.49
CA ASP A 43 6.87 -24.46 -16.38
C ASP A 43 8.06 -24.30 -15.41
N ASP A 44 8.33 -23.09 -14.93
CA ASP A 44 9.45 -22.82 -14.01
C ASP A 44 8.97 -22.82 -12.54
N PRO A 45 9.30 -23.86 -11.74
CA PRO A 45 8.92 -23.92 -10.33
C PRO A 45 9.56 -22.84 -9.47
N SER A 46 10.72 -22.29 -9.88
CA SER A 46 11.36 -21.17 -9.19
C SER A 46 10.52 -19.90 -9.28
N LYS A 47 10.03 -19.59 -10.50
CA LYS A 47 9.16 -18.43 -10.74
C LYS A 47 7.83 -18.52 -9.99
N ARG A 48 7.27 -19.73 -9.87
CA ARG A 48 6.07 -19.96 -9.04
C ARG A 48 6.33 -19.64 -7.57
N SER A 49 7.48 -20.03 -7.02
CA SER A 49 7.86 -19.71 -5.63
C SER A 49 8.03 -18.20 -5.44
N ASP A 50 8.67 -17.51 -6.39
CA ASP A 50 8.82 -16.06 -6.36
C ASP A 50 7.47 -15.35 -6.40
N GLY A 51 6.54 -15.82 -7.24
CA GLY A 51 5.17 -15.31 -7.32
C GLY A 51 4.41 -15.47 -6.01
N GLN A 52 4.54 -16.62 -5.34
CA GLN A 52 3.93 -16.84 -4.02
C GLN A 52 4.50 -15.87 -2.97
N MET A 53 5.82 -15.71 -2.94
CA MET A 53 6.47 -14.77 -2.03
C MET A 53 6.03 -13.32 -2.31
N ALA A 54 5.92 -12.94 -3.58
CA ALA A 54 5.46 -11.61 -3.97
C ALA A 54 4.04 -11.31 -3.47
N VAL A 55 3.13 -12.30 -3.51
CA VAL A 55 1.77 -12.15 -2.93
C VAL A 55 1.84 -11.95 -1.43
N VAL A 56 2.61 -12.77 -0.69
CA VAL A 56 2.75 -12.64 0.77
C VAL A 56 3.32 -11.28 1.15
N VAL A 57 4.41 -10.86 0.50
CA VAL A 57 5.03 -9.54 0.74
C VAL A 57 4.08 -8.42 0.39
N GLY A 58 3.33 -8.54 -0.71
CA GLY A 58 2.33 -7.56 -1.10
C GLY A 58 1.22 -7.39 -0.06
N VAL A 59 0.70 -8.49 0.46
CA VAL A 59 -0.32 -8.46 1.54
C VAL A 59 0.25 -7.81 2.80
N VAL A 60 1.45 -8.21 3.21
CA VAL A 60 2.12 -7.62 4.39
C VAL A 60 2.31 -6.11 4.21
N ALA A 61 2.75 -5.66 3.03
CA ALA A 61 2.92 -4.25 2.73
C ALA A 61 1.60 -3.47 2.82
N VAL A 62 0.50 -4.02 2.28
CA VAL A 62 -0.84 -3.41 2.38
C VAL A 62 -1.31 -3.32 3.82
N VAL A 63 -1.14 -4.38 4.62
CA VAL A 63 -1.51 -4.36 6.04
C VAL A 63 -0.73 -3.28 6.80
N VAL A 64 0.57 -3.16 6.58
CA VAL A 64 1.39 -2.13 7.20
C VAL A 64 0.94 -0.72 6.79
N MET A 65 0.64 -0.50 5.50
CA MET A 65 0.12 0.78 5.01
C MET A 65 -1.21 1.15 5.69
N ILE A 66 -2.13 0.20 5.83
CA ILE A 66 -3.42 0.41 6.50
C ILE A 66 -3.22 0.75 7.98
N ILE A 67 -2.32 0.05 8.68
CA ILE A 67 -2.03 0.32 10.09
C ILE A 67 -1.48 1.75 10.27
N VAL A 68 -0.50 2.14 9.45
CA VAL A 68 0.10 3.48 9.52
C VAL A 68 -0.94 4.55 9.23
N TRP A 69 -1.74 4.37 8.18
CA TRP A 69 -2.80 5.31 7.83
C TRP A 69 -3.86 5.44 8.92
N GLY A 70 -4.31 4.32 9.50
CA GLY A 70 -5.26 4.32 10.61
C GLY A 70 -4.72 5.02 11.86
N ILE A 71 -3.42 4.92 12.15
CA ILE A 71 -2.79 5.68 13.25
C ILE A 71 -2.80 7.18 12.95
N VAL A 72 -2.49 7.58 11.71
CA VAL A 72 -2.53 9.00 11.29
C VAL A 72 -3.95 9.56 11.44
N ASP A 73 -4.95 8.83 10.99
CA ASP A 73 -6.37 9.21 11.10
C ASP A 73 -6.85 9.29 12.57
N LEU A 74 -6.44 8.33 13.41
CA LEU A 74 -6.74 8.34 14.83
C LEU A 74 -6.13 9.56 15.55
N VAL A 75 -4.88 9.90 15.22
CA VAL A 75 -4.23 11.08 15.80
C VAL A 75 -4.93 12.35 15.32
N ALA A 76 -5.22 12.46 14.01
CA ALA A 76 -5.91 13.60 13.43
C ALA A 76 -7.27 13.85 14.09
N SER A 77 -8.10 12.81 14.22
CA SER A 77 -9.42 12.89 14.86
C SER A 77 -9.40 13.17 16.36
N SER A 78 -8.25 13.03 17.03
CA SER A 78 -8.10 13.35 18.46
C SER A 78 -7.63 14.79 18.73
N VAL A 79 -6.98 15.42 17.75
CA VAL A 79 -6.37 16.75 17.88
C VAL A 79 -7.31 17.85 17.35
N PHE A 80 -8.17 17.50 16.39
CA PHE A 80 -9.15 18.39 15.75
C PHE A 80 -10.59 17.93 16.06
#